data_AF-A0A4Y2IZQ0-F1
#
_entry.id   AF-A0A4Y2IZQ0-F1
#
_cell.length_a   1.000
_cell.length_b   1.000
_cell.length_c   1.000
_cell.angle_alpha   90.00
_cell.angle_beta   90.00
_cell.angle_gamma   90.00
#
_symmetry.space_group_name_H-M   'P 1'
#
loop_
_entity.id
_entity.type
_entity.pdbx_description
1 polymer ?
#
loop_
_entity_poly.entity_id
_entity_poly.type
_entity_poly.pdbx_seq_one_letter_code
_entity_poly.pdbx_strand_id
1 'polypeptide(L)'
;MTAAVLDFEGFQLSPGRFIVKEMAVWAVNNDTFCGRWLFKSPHSFESLDLEKQKSFSWITKFLHHIKWEDGELPYDTLRCVLTTICQSFSYIY
;
A
#
# COMPACT_ATOMS: atom_id res chain seq x y z
N MET A 1 -21.31 9.12 -12.57
CA MET A 1 -20.70 9.07 -11.23
C MET A 1 -19.47 8.19 -11.33
N THR A 2 -18.27 8.70 -11.04
CA THR A 2 -17.03 7.90 -11.08
C THR A 2 -16.80 7.30 -9.71
N ALA A 3 -16.61 5.99 -9.65
CA ALA A 3 -16.36 5.27 -8.42
C ALA A 3 -15.21 4.28 -8.62
N ALA A 4 -14.44 4.04 -7.56
CA ALA A 4 -13.36 3.08 -7.55
C ALA A 4 -13.35 2.27 -6.25
N VAL A 5 -12.83 1.06 -6.31
CA VAL A 5 -12.44 0.25 -5.14
C VAL A 5 -10.95 0.42 -4.93
N LEU A 6 -10.53 0.70 -3.70
CA LEU A 6 -9.12 0.72 -3.32
C LEU A 6 -8.84 -0.47 -2.42
N ASP A 7 -7.67 -1.08 -2.62
CA ASP A 7 -7.15 -2.11 -1.75
C ASP A 7 -5.70 -1.78 -1.36
N PHE A 8 -5.34 -2.14 -0.12
CA PHE A 8 -4.04 -1.86 0.45
C PHE A 8 -3.45 -3.11 1.09
N GLU A 9 -2.22 -3.43 0.71
CA GLU A 9 -1.42 -4.44 1.37
C GLU A 9 -0.20 -3.82 2.04
N GLY A 10 0.25 -4.40 3.15
CA GLY A 10 1.41 -3.90 3.87
C GLY A 10 1.46 -4.29 5.34
N PHE A 11 2.08 -3.43 6.14
CA PHE A 11 2.50 -3.77 7.50
C PHE A 11 1.92 -2.82 8.55
N GLN A 12 1.29 -3.36 9.59
CA GLN A 12 0.84 -2.58 10.73
C GLN A 12 2.00 -2.33 11.71
N LEU A 13 2.38 -1.07 11.90
CA LEU A 13 3.41 -0.68 12.87
C LEU A 13 2.85 -0.60 14.29
N SER A 14 1.64 -0.09 14.43
CA SER A 14 0.92 0.05 15.70
C SER A 14 -0.55 0.36 15.40
N PRO A 15 -1.47 0.31 16.38
CA PRO A 15 -2.85 0.71 16.17
C PRO A 15 -2.94 2.10 15.51
N GLY A 16 -3.66 2.18 14.38
CA GLY A 16 -3.80 3.42 13.60
C GLY A 16 -2.58 3.82 12.75
N ARG A 17 -1.47 3.06 12.76
CA ARG A 17 -0.29 3.32 11.93
C ARG A 17 0.02 2.10 11.04
N PHE A 18 -0.27 2.26 9.76
CA PHE A 18 -0.06 1.24 8.74
C PHE A 18 0.90 1.75 7.66
N ILE A 19 1.81 0.89 7.22
CA ILE A 19 2.73 1.15 6.11
C ILE A 19 2.17 0.43 4.88
N VAL A 20 1.72 1.22 3.90
CA VAL A 20 1.19 0.72 2.64
C VAL A 20 2.34 0.29 1.74
N LYS A 21 2.42 -1.00 1.43
CA LYS A 21 3.42 -1.58 0.53
C LYS A 21 2.90 -1.72 -0.89
N GLU A 22 1.65 -2.12 -1.03
CA GLU A 22 0.95 -2.12 -2.31
C GLU A 22 -0.34 -1.33 -2.17
N MET A 23 -0.67 -0.57 -3.21
CA MET A 23 -1.99 0.01 -3.40
C MET A 23 -2.51 -0.44 -4.76
N ALA A 24 -3.72 -0.99 -4.78
CA ALA A 24 -4.44 -1.32 -5.99
C ALA A 24 -5.70 -0.45 -6.09
N VAL A 25 -6.05 -0.06 -7.32
CA VAL A 25 -7.29 0.64 -7.62
C VAL A 25 -7.99 -0.01 -8.81
N TRP A 26 -9.31 -0.14 -8.70
CA TRP A 26 -10.15 -0.63 -9.78
C TRP A 26 -11.38 0.25 -9.94
N ALA A 27 -11.62 0.80 -11.14
CA ALA A 27 -12.81 1.61 -11.40
C ALA A 27 -14.06 0.72 -11.55
N VAL A 28 -15.15 1.07 -10.86
CA VAL A 28 -16.36 0.23 -10.76
C VAL A 28 -17.24 0.29 -12.02
N ASN A 29 -17.29 1.43 -12.68
CA ASN A 29 -18.17 1.69 -13.84
C ASN A 29 -17.37 2.07 -15.10
N ASN A 30 -16.06 1.84 -15.07
CA ASN A 30 -15.16 2.14 -16.18
C ASN A 30 -14.13 1.02 -16.27
N ASP A 31 -14.43 -0.01 -17.05
CA ASP A 31 -13.67 -1.27 -17.13
C ASP A 31 -12.22 -1.11 -17.64
N THR A 32 -11.79 0.10 -17.98
CA THR A 32 -10.46 0.35 -18.56
C THR A 32 -9.44 0.88 -17.57
N PHE A 33 -9.86 1.42 -16.41
CA PHE A 33 -8.91 1.98 -15.44
C PHE A 33 -8.67 1.03 -14.27
N CYS A 34 -7.46 0.49 -14.24
CA CYS A 34 -6.88 -0.17 -13.09
C CYS A 34 -5.45 0.36 -12.86
N GLY A 35 -5.03 0.36 -11.60
CA GLY A 35 -3.69 0.79 -11.24
C GLY A 35 -3.18 -0.02 -10.06
N ARG A 36 -1.88 -0.29 -10.06
CA ARG A 36 -1.19 -0.98 -8.97
C ARG A 36 0.14 -0.30 -8.76
N TRP A 37 0.44 0.05 -7.51
CA TRP A 37 1.66 0.73 -7.13
C TRP A 37 2.33 0.02 -5.97
N LEU A 38 3.63 -0.20 -6.09
CA LEU A 38 4.47 -0.75 -5.03
C LEU A 38 5.39 0.32 -4.47
N PHE A 39 5.29 0.56 -3.16
CA PHE A 39 6.03 1.60 -2.46
C PHE A 39 7.17 1.00 -1.63
N LYS A 40 8.35 1.60 -1.73
CA LYS A 40 9.49 1.31 -0.86
C LYS A 40 9.14 1.67 0.58
N SER A 41 9.72 0.97 1.54
CA SER A 41 9.51 1.33 2.95
C SER A 41 10.19 2.66 3.30
N PRO A 42 9.62 3.46 4.22
CA PRO A 42 10.17 4.77 4.57
C PRO A 42 11.46 4.71 5.42
N HIS A 43 11.82 3.53 5.91
CA HIS A 43 13.04 3.26 6.68
C HIS A 43 13.45 1.80 6.48
N SER A 44 14.68 1.46 6.84
CA SER A 44 15.22 0.10 6.68
C SER A 44 14.58 -0.89 7.66
N PHE A 45 14.52 -2.15 7.27
CA PHE A 45 13.97 -3.23 8.09
C PHE A 45 14.68 -3.38 9.45
N GLU A 46 15.99 -3.14 9.48
CA GLU A 46 16.82 -3.29 10.70
C GLU A 46 16.50 -2.24 11.77
N SER A 47 15.85 -1.14 11.39
CA SER A 47 15.42 -0.11 12.33
C SER A 47 14.16 -0.48 13.13
N LEU A 48 13.48 -1.56 12.74
CA LEU A 48 12.32 -2.10 13.45
C LEU A 48 12.76 -2.86 14.70
N ASP A 49 11.91 -2.91 15.73
CA ASP A 49 12.14 -3.81 16.86
C ASP A 49 12.07 -5.29 16.46
N LEU A 50 12.71 -6.16 17.25
CA LEU A 50 12.83 -7.58 16.94
C LEU A 50 11.49 -8.31 16.81
N GLU A 51 10.46 -7.88 17.57
CA GLU A 51 9.15 -8.50 17.50
C GLU A 51 8.45 -8.15 16.19
N LYS A 52 8.50 -6.88 15.77
CA LYS A 52 8.03 -6.46 14.44
C LYS A 52 8.78 -7.16 13.33
N GLN A 53 10.10 -7.30 13.42
CA GLN A 53 10.88 -8.01 12.40
C GLN A 53 10.40 -9.47 12.24
N LYS A 54 10.14 -10.18 13.34
CA LYS A 54 9.60 -11.55 13.30
C LYS A 54 8.20 -11.57 12.68
N SER A 55 7.30 -10.70 13.14
CA SER A 55 5.93 -10.61 12.62
C SER A 55 5.91 -10.29 11.13
N PHE A 56 6.70 -9.31 10.69
CA PHE A 56 6.74 -8.89 9.29
C PHE A 56 7.40 -9.94 8.40
N SER A 57 8.39 -10.68 8.91
CA SER A 57 8.95 -11.84 8.21
C SER A 57 7.90 -12.94 8.01
N TRP A 58 7.06 -13.18 9.02
CA TRP A 58 5.94 -14.13 8.91
C TRP A 58 4.91 -13.67 7.87
N ILE A 59 4.47 -12.41 7.95
CA ILE A 59 3.51 -11.81 7.01
C ILE A 59 4.06 -11.87 5.58
N THR A 60 5.33 -11.49 5.39
CA THR A 60 6.01 -11.59 4.09
C THR A 60 6.02 -13.02 3.58
N LYS A 61 6.24 -14.02 4.44
CA LYS A 61 6.35 -15.40 4.00
C LYS A 61 4.99 -16.05 3.71
N PHE A 62 3.92 -15.65 4.41
CA PHE A 62 2.67 -16.40 4.46
C PHE A 62 1.40 -15.63 4.09
N LEU A 63 1.45 -14.31 3.96
CA LEU A 63 0.27 -13.50 3.62
C LEU A 63 0.40 -12.88 2.21
N HIS A 64 1.13 -11.78 2.08
CA HIS A 64 1.12 -10.98 0.84
C HIS A 64 2.39 -11.12 0.00
N HIS A 65 3.44 -11.81 0.48
CA HIS A 65 4.68 -12.06 -0.29
C HIS A 65 5.49 -10.82 -0.71
N ILE A 66 5.23 -9.67 -0.11
CA ILE A 66 5.95 -8.41 -0.37
C ILE A 66 6.97 -8.21 0.74
N LYS A 67 8.26 -8.12 0.41
CA LYS A 67 9.30 -7.87 1.41
C LYS A 67 9.27 -6.41 1.85
N TRP A 68 9.84 -6.15 3.03
CA TRP A 68 9.96 -4.79 3.54
C TRP A 68 10.72 -3.86 2.58
N GLU A 69 11.80 -4.34 1.96
CA GLU A 69 12.62 -3.53 1.04
C GLU A 69 12.08 -3.49 -0.40
N ASP A 70 11.05 -4.28 -0.72
CA ASP A 70 10.45 -4.27 -2.05
C ASP A 70 9.72 -2.94 -2.31
N GLY A 71 9.63 -2.54 -3.58
CA GLY A 71 8.97 -1.33 -4.00
C GLY A 71 9.74 -0.58 -5.09
N GLU A 72 9.00 0.03 -6.01
CA GLU A 72 9.57 0.80 -7.10
C GLU A 72 9.55 2.29 -6.77
N LEU A 73 8.47 2.74 -6.13
CA LEU A 73 8.24 4.14 -5.83
C LEU A 73 8.72 4.52 -4.43
N PRO A 74 9.33 5.70 -4.25
CA PRO A 74 9.56 6.28 -2.93
C PRO A 74 8.26 6.42 -2.13
N TYR A 75 8.30 6.20 -0.81
CA TYR A 75 7.08 6.16 0.02
C TYR A 75 6.31 7.50 0.06
N ASP A 76 7.02 8.62 -0.04
CA ASP A 76 6.46 9.97 -0.10
C ASP A 76 5.57 10.20 -1.33
N THR A 77 5.72 9.39 -2.39
CA THR A 77 4.83 9.45 -3.57
C THR A 77 3.42 8.95 -3.29
N LEU A 78 3.20 8.12 -2.26
CA LEU A 78 1.88 7.57 -1.91
C LEU A 78 0.82 8.66 -1.77
N ARG A 79 1.17 9.78 -1.12
CA ARG A 79 0.26 10.92 -0.94
C ARG A 79 -0.15 11.53 -2.28
N CYS A 80 0.77 11.65 -3.22
CA CYS A 80 0.51 12.20 -4.54
C CYS A 80 -0.43 11.28 -5.34
N VAL A 81 -0.19 9.96 -5.30
CA VAL A 81 -1.04 8.98 -5.98
C VAL A 81 -2.44 9.00 -5.38
N LEU A 82 -2.57 8.91 -4.05
CA LEU A 82 -3.87 8.98 -3.36
C LEU A 82 -4.62 10.27 -3.67
N THR A 83 -3.93 11.42 -3.68
CA THR A 83 -4.56 12.71 -4.01
C THR A 83 -5.13 12.68 -5.42
N THR A 84 -4.37 12.17 -6.39
CA THR A 84 -4.82 12.03 -7.78
C THR A 84 -6.04 11.11 -7.90
N ILE A 85 -6.04 9.98 -7.20
CA ILE A 85 -7.16 9.03 -7.18
C ILE A 85 -8.40 9.69 -6.56
N CYS A 86 -8.28 10.31 -5.38
CA CYS A 86 -9.38 11.00 -4.71
C CYS A 86 -9.93 12.20 -5.50
N GLN A 87 -9.14 12.81 -6.39
CA GLN A 87 -9.61 13.86 -7.30
C GLN A 87 -10.31 13.29 -8.55
N SER A 88 -9.98 12.07 -8.95
CA SER A 88 -10.50 11.43 -10.17
C SER A 88 -11.83 10.69 -9.93
N PHE A 89 -12.04 10.18 -8.72
CA PHE A 89 -13.23 9.41 -8.37
C PHE A 89 -14.07 10.15 -7.33
N SER A 90 -15.37 10.30 -7.62
CA SER A 90 -16.32 10.92 -6.69
C SER A 90 -16.63 10.03 -5.49
N TYR A 91 -16.44 8.71 -5.62
CA TYR A 91 -16.65 7.72 -4.56
C TYR A 91 -15.52 6.70 -4.56
N ILE A 92 -15.07 6.35 -3.36
CA ILE A 92 -14.06 5.32 -3.11
C ILE A 92 -14.65 4.33 -2.12
N TYR A 93 -14.58 3.04 -2.47
CA TYR A 93 -14.91 1.91 -1.61
C TYR A 93 -13.63 1.32 -1.02
#